data_AF-G0U8A8-F1
#
_entry.id   AF-G0U8A8-F1
#
_cell.length_a   1.000
_cell.length_b   1.000
_cell.length_c   1.000
_cell.angle_alpha   90.00
_cell.angle_beta   90.00
_cell.angle_gamma   90.00
#
_symmetry.space_group_name_H-M   'P 1'
#
loop_
_entity.id
_entity.type
_entity.pdbx_description
1 polymer ?
#
loop_
_entity_poly.entity_id
_entity_poly.type
_entity_poly.pdbx_seq_one_letter_code
_entity_poly.pdbx_strand_id
1 'polypeptide(L)'
;MHVPLEAALWWIIFAVSGATVENATTALLSFLFSVLVALTMPVSLLELRNAILPGGKWAGKAVEGGEIRRKRSEVLVLLTAILFGAIFTQLDWAVWFQAWPVPAFVTYTVARVALAVGSKK
;
A
#
# COMPACT_ATOMS: atom_id res chain seq x y z
N MET A 1 12.89 10.48 -1.02
CA MET A 1 11.86 9.54 -1.51
C MET A 1 11.62 9.85 -2.97
N HIS A 2 12.02 8.97 -3.90
CA HIS A 2 11.79 9.17 -5.33
C HIS A 2 10.36 8.72 -5.65
N VAL A 3 9.38 9.58 -5.36
CA VAL A 3 7.94 9.34 -5.56
C VAL A 3 7.59 8.72 -6.92
N PRO A 4 8.12 9.19 -8.08
CA PRO A 4 7.75 8.59 -9.37
C PRO A 4 8.23 7.14 -9.52
N LEU A 5 9.42 6.81 -9.00
CA LEU A 5 9.95 5.45 -9.04
C LEU A 5 9.13 4.53 -8.13
N GLU A 6 8.76 5.00 -6.94
CA GLU A 6 7.94 4.21 -6.01
C GLU A 6 6.53 4.00 -6.51
N ALA A 7 5.92 5.02 -7.10
CA ALA A 7 4.61 4.90 -7.73
C ALA A 7 4.65 3.89 -8.89
N ALA A 8 5.70 3.91 -9.71
CA ALA A 8 5.88 2.92 -10.78
C ALA A 8 6.03 1.49 -10.23
N LEU A 9 6.80 1.30 -9.16
CA LEU A 9 6.96 0.00 -8.51
C LEU A 9 5.63 -0.49 -7.91
N TRP A 10 4.88 0.36 -7.21
CA TRP A 10 3.55 0.02 -6.70
C TRP A 10 2.58 -0.32 -7.83
N TRP A 11 2.64 0.40 -8.95
CA TRP A 11 1.81 0.12 -10.12
C TRP A 11 2.14 -1.24 -10.74
N ILE A 12 3.42 -1.60 -10.84
CA ILE A 12 3.86 -2.93 -11.26
C ILE A 12 3.37 -4.00 -10.27
N ILE A 13 3.51 -3.77 -8.96
CA ILE A 13 3.04 -4.71 -7.92
C ILE A 13 1.55 -4.96 -8.07
N PHE A 14 0.74 -3.91 -8.27
CA PHE A 14 -0.70 -4.05 -8.48
C PHE A 14 -1.01 -4.78 -9.77
N ALA A 15 -0.36 -4.44 -10.88
CA ALA A 15 -0.55 -5.13 -12.16
C ALA A 15 -0.25 -6.64 -12.04
N VAL A 16 0.87 -7.01 -11.40
CA VAL A 16 1.23 -8.42 -11.14
C VAL A 16 0.26 -9.10 -10.18
N SER A 17 -0.36 -8.34 -9.27
CA SER A 17 -1.35 -8.85 -8.31
C SER A 17 -2.77 -8.98 -8.89
N GLY A 18 -2.94 -8.75 -10.20
CA GLY A 18 -4.22 -8.90 -10.90
C GLY A 18 -5.04 -7.61 -11.04
N ALA A 19 -4.44 -6.44 -10.82
CA ALA A 19 -5.09 -5.18 -11.16
C ALA A 19 -5.42 -5.12 -12.66
N THR A 20 -6.66 -4.79 -13.00
CA THR A 20 -7.11 -4.66 -14.38
C THR A 20 -6.53 -3.41 -15.03
N VAL A 21 -5.48 -3.59 -15.83
CA VAL A 21 -4.82 -2.50 -16.61
C VAL A 21 -5.24 -2.47 -18.08
N GLU A 22 -6.21 -3.31 -18.48
CA GLU A 22 -6.68 -3.42 -19.86
C GLU A 22 -7.41 -2.16 -20.35
N ASN A 23 -8.17 -1.50 -19.47
CA ASN A 23 -8.85 -0.25 -19.79
C ASN A 23 -8.02 0.96 -19.36
N ALA A 24 -7.98 2.00 -20.20
CA ALA A 24 -7.25 3.23 -19.89
C ALA A 24 -7.68 3.86 -18.56
N THR A 25 -8.98 3.80 -18.25
CA THR A 25 -9.54 4.33 -16.99
C THR A 25 -9.07 3.54 -15.77
N THR A 26 -9.08 2.20 -15.83
CA THR A 26 -8.65 1.36 -14.70
C THR A 26 -7.13 1.39 -14.53
N ALA A 27 -6.38 1.51 -15.63
CA ALA A 27 -4.94 1.73 -15.61
C ALA A 27 -4.58 3.07 -14.95
N LEU A 28 -5.29 4.16 -15.31
CA LEU A 28 -5.09 5.48 -14.70
C LEU A 28 -5.45 5.47 -13.21
N LEU A 29 -6.59 4.88 -12.83
CA LEU A 29 -6.99 4.78 -11.42
C LEU A 29 -6.00 3.95 -10.60
N SER A 30 -5.50 2.85 -11.17
CA SER A 30 -4.45 2.04 -10.54
C SER A 30 -3.17 2.85 -10.34
N PHE A 31 -2.76 3.62 -11.34
CA PHE A 31 -1.59 4.49 -11.24
C PHE A 31 -1.77 5.58 -10.19
N LEU A 32 -2.93 6.26 -10.15
CA LEU A 32 -3.25 7.25 -9.13
C LEU A 32 -3.24 6.65 -7.72
N PHE A 33 -3.76 5.43 -7.57
CA PHE A 33 -3.70 4.70 -6.31
C PHE A 33 -2.25 4.38 -5.93
N SER A 34 -1.41 3.95 -6.87
CA SER A 34 0.03 3.75 -6.64
C SER A 34 0.76 5.01 -6.21
N VAL A 35 0.43 6.17 -6.80
CA VAL A 35 0.98 7.46 -6.38
C VAL A 35 0.55 7.78 -4.95
N LEU A 36 -0.73 7.57 -4.62
CA LEU A 36 -1.24 7.77 -3.27
C LEU A 36 -0.52 6.88 -2.26
N VAL A 37 -0.38 5.58 -2.56
CA VAL A 37 0.33 4.63 -1.70
C VAL A 37 1.80 5.02 -1.55
N ALA A 38 2.48 5.41 -2.63
CA ALA A 38 3.86 5.88 -2.58
C ALA A 38 4.05 7.15 -1.72
N LEU A 39 3.08 8.06 -1.74
CA LEU A 39 3.11 9.29 -0.94
C LEU A 39 2.77 9.07 0.53
N THR A 40 1.94 8.07 0.84
CA THR A 40 1.35 7.90 2.17
C THR A 40 1.94 6.72 2.96
N MET A 41 2.67 5.82 2.29
CA MET A 41 3.44 4.78 2.98
C MET A 41 4.52 5.43 3.87
N PRO A 42 4.65 4.98 5.13
CA PRO A 42 5.64 5.54 6.06
C PRO A 42 7.09 5.15 5.70
N VAL A 43 7.28 4.29 4.70
CA VAL A 43 8.54 3.61 4.37
C VAL A 43 8.60 3.40 2.86
N SER A 44 9.79 3.58 2.27
CA SER A 44 10.00 3.28 0.85
C SER A 44 9.97 1.78 0.55
N LEU A 45 9.53 1.39 -0.65
CA LEU A 45 9.60 -0.03 -1.08
C LEU A 45 11.01 -0.62 -1.00
N LEU A 46 12.03 0.22 -1.22
CA LEU A 46 13.43 -0.19 -1.20
C LEU A 46 13.93 -0.44 0.24
N GLU A 47 13.49 0.38 1.20
CA GLU A 47 13.69 0.13 2.62
C GLU A 47 12.94 -1.13 3.09
N LEU A 48 11.70 -1.33 2.62
CA LEU A 48 10.93 -2.54 2.92
C LEU A 48 11.60 -3.80 2.39
N ARG A 49 12.10 -3.77 1.14
CA ARG A 49 12.89 -4.87 0.56
C ARG A 49 14.11 -5.19 1.42
N ASN A 50 14.87 -4.16 1.80
CA ASN A 50 16.07 -4.34 2.61
C ASN A 50 15.74 -4.85 4.01
N ALA A 51 14.56 -4.55 4.55
CA ALA A 51 14.10 -5.04 5.84
C ALA A 51 13.59 -6.49 5.83
N ILE A 52 13.10 -6.99 4.70
CA ILE A 52 12.54 -8.35 4.56
C ILE A 52 13.63 -9.38 4.24
N LEU A 53 14.72 -8.98 3.60
CA LEU A 53 15.83 -9.88 3.27
C LEU A 53 16.55 -10.39 4.53
N PRO A 54 17.00 -11.65 4.57
CA PRO A 54 17.74 -12.20 5.71
C PRO A 54 19.05 -11.44 5.93
N GLY A 55 19.25 -10.93 7.15
CA GLY A 55 20.36 -10.02 7.49
C GLY A 55 20.07 -8.54 7.22
N GLY A 56 18.88 -8.24 6.72
CA GLY A 56 18.38 -6.91 6.42
C GLY A 56 18.26 -6.01 7.63
N LYS A 57 19.03 -4.92 7.65
CA LYS A 57 18.81 -3.81 8.58
C LYS A 57 17.90 -2.80 7.91
N TRP A 58 16.92 -2.29 8.63
CA TRP A 58 16.19 -1.09 8.21
C TRP A 58 17.23 0.01 7.97
N ALA A 59 17.45 0.39 6.71
CA ALA A 59 18.41 1.39 6.29
C ALA A 59 17.85 2.79 6.56
N GLY A 60 17.54 3.06 7.83
CA GLY A 60 17.14 4.36 8.35
C GLY A 60 17.81 4.49 9.69
N LYS A 61 18.43 5.65 9.95
CA LYS A 61 19.14 6.00 11.19
C LYS A 61 18.53 5.30 12.40
N ALA A 62 19.38 4.73 13.24
CA ALA A 62 18.99 4.14 14.52
C ALA A 62 18.11 5.11 15.31
N VAL A 63 16.79 4.94 15.19
CA VAL A 63 15.79 5.61 16.01
C VAL A 63 15.22 4.52 16.91
N GLU A 64 15.11 4.88 18.19
CA GLU A 64 14.66 4.06 19.32
C GLU A 64 13.70 2.94 18.92
N GLY A 65 13.96 1.72 19.37
CA GLY A 65 13.29 0.49 18.90
C GLY A 65 11.75 0.48 18.95
N GLY A 66 11.12 1.45 19.65
CA GLY A 66 9.69 1.71 19.59
C GLY A 66 9.20 2.28 18.26
N GLU A 67 9.91 3.23 17.64
CA GLU A 67 9.46 3.90 16.42
C GLU A 67 9.55 2.98 15.19
N ILE A 68 10.61 2.16 15.11
CA ILE A 68 10.77 1.14 14.06
C ILE A 68 9.68 0.09 14.16
N ARG A 69 9.36 -0.38 15.38
CA ARG A 69 8.29 -1.34 15.60
C ARG A 69 6.93 -0.77 15.20
N ARG A 70 6.67 0.51 15.51
CA ARG A 70 5.45 1.21 15.12
C ARG A 70 5.33 1.33 13.60
N LYS A 71 6.38 1.83 12.92
CA LYS A 71 6.43 1.94 11.45
C LYS A 71 6.23 0.59 10.77
N ARG A 72 6.84 -0.48 11.29
CA ARG A 72 6.65 -1.85 10.78
C ARG A 72 5.21 -2.33 10.92
N SER A 73 4.59 -2.09 12.08
CA SER A 73 3.18 -2.41 12.32
C SER A 73 2.26 -1.64 11.38
N GLU A 74 2.50 -0.34 11.21
CA GLU A 74 1.75 0.52 10.30
C GLU A 74 1.83 0.01 8.85
N VAL A 75 3.03 -0.34 8.36
CA VAL A 75 3.21 -0.92 7.02
C VAL A 75 2.43 -2.23 6.86
N LEU A 76 2.49 -3.14 7.84
CA LEU A 76 1.78 -4.41 7.78
C LEU A 76 0.25 -4.23 7.76
N VAL A 77 -0.27 -3.31 8.58
CA VAL A 77 -1.70 -2.96 8.60
C VAL A 77 -2.13 -2.42 7.23
N LEU A 78 -1.33 -1.51 6.64
CA LEU A 78 -1.63 -0.93 5.34
C LEU A 78 -1.53 -1.94 4.20
N LEU A 79 -0.54 -2.83 4.21
CA LEU A 79 -0.43 -3.93 3.25
C LEU A 79 -1.63 -4.88 3.35
N THR A 80 -2.00 -5.24 4.57
CA THR A 80 -3.17 -6.10 4.83
C THR A 80 -4.45 -5.44 4.34
N ALA A 81 -4.60 -4.13 4.54
CA ALA A 81 -5.74 -3.38 4.05
C ALA A 81 -5.83 -3.38 2.50
N ILE A 82 -4.70 -3.19 1.81
CA ILE A 82 -4.64 -3.26 0.35
C ILE A 82 -5.05 -4.66 -0.13
N LEU A 83 -4.49 -5.72 0.48
CA LEU A 83 -4.81 -7.11 0.14
C LEU A 83 -6.27 -7.43 0.40
N PHE A 84 -6.81 -6.98 1.53
CA PHE A 84 -8.21 -7.18 1.88
C PHE A 84 -9.12 -6.56 0.81
N GLY A 85 -8.87 -5.31 0.42
CA GLY A 85 -9.62 -4.69 -0.66
C GLY A 85 -9.44 -5.40 -1.99
N ALA A 86 -8.23 -5.86 -2.33
CA ALA A 86 -7.99 -6.64 -3.54
C ALA A 86 -8.83 -7.94 -3.58
N ILE A 87 -8.98 -8.65 -2.45
CA ILE A 87 -9.83 -9.85 -2.36
C ILE A 87 -11.30 -9.51 -2.68
N PHE A 88 -11.80 -8.37 -2.21
CA PHE A 88 -13.18 -7.94 -2.52
C PHE A 88 -13.40 -7.63 -4.00
N THR A 89 -12.33 -7.34 -4.75
CA THR A 89 -12.43 -7.12 -6.21
C THR A 89 -12.55 -8.41 -7.02
N GLN A 90 -12.29 -9.58 -6.40
CA GLN A 90 -12.42 -10.89 -7.02
C GLN A 90 -13.80 -11.52 -6.78
N LEU A 91 -14.65 -10.88 -5.98
CA LEU A 91 -16.03 -11.31 -5.82
C LEU A 91 -16.77 -10.97 -7.12
N ASP A 92 -17.28 -11.98 -7.79
CA ASP A 92 -17.87 -11.91 -9.14
C ASP A 92 -19.26 -11.24 -9.14
N TRP A 93 -19.49 -10.29 -8.23
CA TRP A 93 -20.74 -9.53 -8.18
C TRP A 93 -20.57 -8.33 -9.09
N ALA A 94 -21.46 -8.18 -10.07
CA ALA A 94 -21.43 -7.13 -11.09
C ALA A 94 -21.74 -5.73 -10.51
N VAL A 95 -20.98 -5.28 -9.51
CA VAL A 95 -21.24 -4.05 -8.76
C VAL A 95 -20.03 -3.13 -8.83
N TRP A 96 -20.27 -1.88 -9.23
CA TRP A 96 -19.22 -0.90 -9.51
C TRP A 96 -18.26 -0.63 -8.35
N PHE A 97 -18.72 -0.72 -7.09
CA PHE A 97 -17.86 -0.46 -5.93
C PHE A 97 -16.95 -1.64 -5.58
N GLN A 98 -17.16 -2.81 -6.17
CA GLN A 98 -16.23 -3.94 -6.10
C GLN A 98 -15.19 -3.89 -7.22
N ALA A 99 -15.29 -2.97 -8.18
CA ALA A 99 -14.29 -2.83 -9.22
C ALA A 99 -12.96 -2.30 -8.65
N TRP A 100 -11.85 -2.91 -9.06
CA TRP A 100 -10.52 -2.39 -8.76
C TRP A 100 -10.34 -0.94 -9.28
N PRO A 101 -9.69 -0.03 -8.53
CA PRO A 101 -9.07 -0.17 -7.20
C PRO A 101 -9.98 0.23 -6.02
N VAL A 102 -11.31 0.36 -6.21
CA VAL A 102 -12.21 1.03 -5.25
C VAL A 102 -12.20 0.38 -3.86
N PRO A 103 -12.37 -0.96 -3.70
CA PRO A 103 -12.30 -1.58 -2.38
C PRO A 103 -10.95 -1.40 -1.69
N ALA A 104 -9.84 -1.54 -2.43
CA ALA A 104 -8.48 -1.36 -1.92
C ALA A 104 -8.23 0.08 -1.46
N PHE A 105 -8.76 1.06 -2.18
CA PHE A 105 -8.72 2.46 -1.77
C PHE A 105 -9.52 2.70 -0.47
N VAL A 106 -10.72 2.14 -0.35
CA VAL A 106 -11.57 2.28 0.84
C VAL A 106 -10.90 1.64 2.06
N THR A 107 -10.48 0.39 1.96
CA THR A 107 -9.83 -0.33 3.08
C THR A 107 -8.53 0.34 3.49
N TYR A 108 -7.72 0.80 2.52
CA TYR A 108 -6.50 1.55 2.78
C TYR A 108 -6.79 2.85 3.53
N THR A 109 -7.81 3.60 3.09
CA THR A 109 -8.21 4.86 3.73
C THR A 109 -8.70 4.63 5.16
N VAL A 110 -9.53 3.61 5.38
CA VAL A 110 -10.00 3.23 6.72
C VAL A 110 -8.83 2.87 7.63
N ALA A 111 -7.87 2.07 7.14
CA ALA A 111 -6.68 1.71 7.89
C ALA A 111 -5.83 2.94 8.24
N ARG A 112 -5.66 3.88 7.30
CA ARG A 112 -4.96 5.15 7.55
C ARG A 112 -5.64 5.99 8.63
N VAL A 113 -6.97 6.12 8.58
CA VAL A 113 -7.74 6.84 9.59
C VAL A 113 -7.61 6.16 10.95
N ALA A 114 -7.72 4.83 11.01
CA ALA A 114 -7.59 4.06 12.25
C ALA A 114 -6.20 4.24 12.87
N LEU A 115 -5.13 4.21 12.07
CA LEU A 115 -3.76 4.46 12.53
C LEU A 115 -3.59 5.92 13.02
N ALA A 116 -4.17 6.90 12.32
CA ALA A 116 -4.09 8.30 12.71
C ALA A 116 -4.83 8.60 14.02
N VAL A 117 -5.99 7.96 14.24
CA VAL A 117 -6.77 8.10 15.48
C VAL A 117 -6.11 7.33 16.62
N GLY A 118 -5.62 6.10 16.36
CA GLY A 118 -4.93 5.28 17.35
C GLY A 118 -3.62 5.89 17.84
N SER A 119 -2.92 6.66 17.01
CA SER A 119 -1.69 7.37 17.39
C SER A 119 -1.92 8.60 18.27
N LYS A 120 -3.16 9.06 18.46
CA LYS A 120 -3.49 10.23 19.31
C LYS A 120 -3.90 9.86 20.74
N LYS A 121 -4.01 8.57 21.05
CA LYS A 121 -4.22 8.04 22.41
C LYS A 121 -2.88 7.57 22.99
#